data_AF-A0A2I0Q8E6-F1
#
_entry.id   AF-A0A2I0Q8E6-F1
#
_cell.length_a   1.000
_cell.length_b   1.000
_cell.length_c   1.000
_cell.angle_alpha   90.00
_cell.angle_beta   90.00
_cell.angle_gamma   90.00
#
_symmetry.space_group_name_H-M   'P 1'
#
loop_
_entity.id
_entity.type
_entity.pdbx_description
1 polymer ?
#
loop_
_entity_poly.entity_id
_entity_poly.type
_entity_poly.pdbx_seq_one_letter_code
_entity_poly.pdbx_strand_id
1 'polypeptide(L)' 'MTDKEWKEILNEEQYYILREKGTERPYTGEFYLHKEKGVYKCAGCGSELFT' A
#
# COMPACT_ATOMS: atom_id res chain seq x y z
N MET A 1 16.14 3.88 -3.95
CA MET A 1 15.67 3.32 -2.68
C MET A 1 16.07 1.87 -2.57
N THR A 2 16.80 1.52 -1.52
CA THR A 2 17.22 0.17 -1.15
C THR A 2 16.10 -0.54 -0.38
N ASP A 3 16.16 -1.86 -0.27
CA ASP A 3 15.16 -2.61 0.50
C ASP A 3 15.16 -2.23 1.99
N LYS A 4 16.32 -1.81 2.53
CA LYS A 4 16.41 -1.30 3.90
C LYS A 4 15.62 0.00 4.06
N GLU A 5 15.80 0.95 3.16
CA GLU A 5 15.08 2.23 3.20
C GLU A 5 13.57 2.02 3.07
N TRP A 6 13.12 1.05 2.26
CA TRP A 6 11.69 0.73 2.14
C TRP A 6 11.10 0.12 3.42
N LYS A 7 11.85 -0.70 4.15
CA LYS A 7 11.41 -1.24 5.45
C LYS A 7 11.28 -0.17 6.54
N GLU A 8 11.92 0.98 6.36
CA GLU A 8 11.80 2.12 7.26
C GLU A 8 10.60 3.03 6.91
N ILE A 9 10.19 3.06 5.63
CA ILE A 9 9.09 3.92 5.15
C ILE A 9 7.74 3.19 5.16
N LEU A 10 7.73 1.94 4.70
CA LEU A 10 6.53 1.12 4.58
C LEU A 10 6.30 0.35 5.89
N ASN A 11 5.04 0.15 6.25
CA ASN A 11 4.72 -0.84 7.26
C ASN A 11 4.97 -2.28 6.73
N GLU A 12 4.98 -3.26 7.63
CA GLU A 12 5.31 -4.65 7.29
C GLU A 12 4.41 -5.22 6.17
N GLU A 13 3.11 -4.93 6.21
CA GLU A 13 2.13 -5.40 5.23
C GLU A 13 2.34 -4.74 3.86
N GLN A 14 2.53 -3.42 3.82
CA GLN A 14 2.82 -2.67 2.61
C GLN A 14 4.13 -3.14 1.96
N TYR A 15 5.17 -3.40 2.76
CA TYR A 15 6.43 -3.95 2.24
C TYR A 15 6.21 -5.34 1.62
N TYR A 16 5.53 -6.23 2.33
CA TYR A 16 5.20 -7.57 1.84
C TYR A 16 4.44 -7.53 0.50
N ILE A 17 3.41 -6.68 0.41
CA ILE A 17 2.58 -6.58 -0.81
C ILE A 17 3.35 -5.92 -1.96
N LEU A 18 3.96 -4.76 -1.73
CA LEU A 18 4.57 -3.95 -2.79
C LEU A 18 5.94 -4.46 -3.26
N ARG A 19 6.73 -5.08 -2.36
CA ARG A 19 8.11 -5.50 -2.65
C ARG A 19 8.23 -7.01 -2.79
N GLU A 20 7.56 -7.78 -1.95
CA GLU A 20 7.61 -9.24 -1.97
C GLU A 20 6.51 -9.87 -2.85
N LYS A 21 5.69 -9.03 -3.52
CA LYS A 21 4.56 -9.46 -4.36
C LYS A 21 3.54 -10.29 -3.57
N GLY A 22 3.41 -10.00 -2.29
CA GLY A 22 2.40 -10.57 -1.42
C GLY A 22 0.99 -10.12 -1.77
N THR A 23 0.00 -10.70 -1.10
CA THR A 23 -1.40 -10.29 -1.21
C THR A 23 -1.95 -10.12 0.20
N GLU A 24 -2.70 -9.04 0.43
CA GLU A 24 -3.39 -8.81 1.71
C GLU A 24 -4.34 -9.95 2.04
N ARG A 25 -4.64 -10.14 3.33
CA ARG A 25 -5.61 -11.16 3.72
C ARG A 25 -7.02 -10.75 3.26
N PRO A 26 -7.88 -11.71 2.92
CA PRO A 26 -9.25 -11.41 2.51
C PRO A 26 -9.95 -10.52 3.54
N TYR A 27 -10.58 -9.45 3.06
CA TYR A 27 -11.43 -8.55 3.86
C TYR A 27 -10.69 -7.75 4.96
N THR A 28 -9.36 -7.63 4.88
CA THR A 28 -8.54 -6.92 5.88
C THR A 28 -7.96 -5.59 5.42
N GLY A 29 -7.92 -5.33 4.11
CA GLY A 29 -7.36 -4.09 3.58
C GLY A 29 -8.10 -2.85 4.08
N GLU A 30 -7.35 -1.78 4.39
CA GLU A 30 -7.87 -0.49 4.86
C GLU A 30 -9.01 0.04 3.96
N PHE A 31 -8.88 -0.19 2.65
CA PHE A 31 -9.82 0.28 1.64
C PHE A 31 -10.91 -0.73 1.28
N TYR A 32 -10.99 -1.90 1.93
CA TYR A 32 -11.97 -2.96 1.59
C TYR A 32 -13.43 -2.47 1.59
N LEU A 33 -13.79 -1.61 2.56
CA LEU A 33 -15.14 -1.03 2.66
C LEU A 33 -15.15 0.49 2.48
N HIS A 34 -14.07 1.06 1.96
CA HIS A 34 -13.96 2.51 1.81
C HIS A 34 -14.88 3.02 0.68
N LYS A 35 -15.75 3.97 1.02
CA LYS A 35 -16.75 4.56 0.10
C LYS A 35 -16.72 6.08 0.06
N GLU A 36 -15.76 6.69 0.74
CA GLU A 36 -15.63 8.14 0.78
C GLU A 36 -15.02 8.66 -0.52
N LYS A 37 -15.26 9.94 -0.82
CA LYS A 37 -14.65 10.61 -1.98
C LYS A 37 -13.22 11.00 -1.63
N GLY A 38 -12.29 10.70 -2.52
CA GLY A 38 -10.88 11.00 -2.32
C GLY A 38 -10.04 10.52 -3.50
N VAL A 39 -8.72 10.52 -3.32
CA VAL A 39 -7.78 10.02 -4.33
C VAL A 39 -6.95 8.91 -3.70
N TYR A 40 -6.93 7.73 -4.32
CA TYR A 40 -6.07 6.64 -3.92
C TYR A 40 -4.67 6.88 -4.46
N LYS A 41 -3.69 6.93 -3.57
CA LYS A 41 -2.28 7.15 -3.90
C LYS A 41 -1.49 5.87 -3.72
N CYS A 42 -0.51 5.67 -4.59
CA CYS A 42 0.46 4.58 -4.45
C CYS A 42 1.25 4.76 -3.15
N ALA A 43 1.17 3.80 -2.23
CA ALA A 43 1.91 3.85 -0.96
C ALA A 43 3.43 3.81 -1.15
N GLY A 44 3.93 3.35 -2.31
CA GLY A 44 5.35 3.39 -2.66
C GLY A 44 5.79 4.77 -3.15
N CYS A 45 5.23 5.24 -4.27
CA CYS A 45 5.72 6.44 -4.97
C CYS A 45 4.86 7.70 -4.78
N GLY A 46 3.74 7.61 -4.07
CA GLY A 46 2.82 8.73 -3.82
C GLY A 46 1.99 9.18 -5.04
N SER A 47 2.15 8.53 -6.20
CA SER A 47 1.40 8.84 -7.41
C SER A 47 -0.09 8.57 -7.23
N GLU A 48 -0.92 9.44 -7.81
CA GLU A 48 -2.37 9.27 -7.84
C GLU A 48 -2.74 8.15 -8.82
N LEU A 49 -3.54 7.19 -8.35
CA LEU A 49 -3.93 6.01 -9.12
C LEU A 49 -5.42 6.03 -9.48
N PHE A 50 -6.28 6.41 -8.54
CA PHE A 50 -7.75 6.40 -8.70
C PHE A 50 -8.38 7.60 -7.99
N THR A 51 -9.54 8.08 -8.47
CA THR A 51 -10.31 9.22 -7.93
C THR A 51 -11.81 8.91 -7.96
#